data_AF-A0A7H8M5J1-F1
#
_entry.id   AF-A0A7H8M5J1-F1
#
_cell.length_a   1.000
_cell.length_b   1.000
_cell.length_c   1.000
_cell.angle_alpha   90.00
_cell.angle_beta   90.00
_cell.angle_gamma   90.00
#
_symmetry.space_group_name_H-M   'P 1'
#
loop_
_entity.id
_entity.type
_entity.pdbx_description
1 polymer ?
#
loop_
_entity_poly.entity_id
_entity_poly.type
_entity_poly.pdbx_seq_one_letter_code
_entity_poly.pdbx_strand_id
1 'polypeptide(L)'
;MTRWKNANPTNLGAAAAAEFALSGYQVFRPLVDDRGVDLLIDRGDGQHLLVQVKSSRLNYVFMRKKVFPLDDFRALALLVYPPDSEQPELFVIPAAAWRTPAPPLVSRDYDKPGLKSPPEWGVNFSRTWRSQLAPWRMKPGDLLPTAFESTSPS
;
A
#
# COMPACT_ATOMS: atom_id res chain seq x y z
N MET A 1 -9.29 -3.61 33.49
CA MET A 1 -8.92 -2.93 32.23
C MET A 1 -8.25 -3.95 31.32
N THR A 2 -9.03 -4.75 30.59
CA THR A 2 -8.47 -5.85 29.79
C THR A 2 -9.43 -6.18 28.66
N ARG A 3 -9.14 -5.81 27.40
CA ARG A 3 -9.71 -6.54 26.24
C ARG A 3 -9.20 -6.19 24.83
N TRP A 4 -7.90 -6.22 24.50
CA TRP A 4 -7.52 -6.05 23.07
C TRP A 4 -6.32 -6.88 22.58
N LYS A 5 -6.07 -8.08 23.14
CA LYS A 5 -4.99 -8.95 22.61
C LYS A 5 -5.37 -9.82 21.40
N ASN A 6 -6.66 -9.94 21.04
CA ASN A 6 -7.12 -10.91 20.03
C ASN A 6 -8.01 -10.31 18.92
N ALA A 7 -7.92 -9.01 18.60
CA ALA A 7 -8.52 -8.52 17.37
C ALA A 7 -7.73 -9.08 16.18
N ASN A 8 -8.21 -10.23 15.67
CA ASN A 8 -7.94 -10.71 14.33
C ASN A 8 -8.17 -9.51 13.42
N PRO A 9 -7.20 -9.02 12.62
CA PRO A 9 -7.45 -7.88 11.77
C PRO A 9 -8.58 -8.28 10.84
N THR A 10 -9.75 -7.70 11.08
CA THR A 10 -10.91 -7.69 10.19
C THR A 10 -10.38 -7.60 8.77
N ASN A 11 -10.67 -8.62 7.95
CA ASN A 11 -10.13 -8.86 6.61
C ASN A 11 -9.57 -7.56 5.96
N LEU A 12 -8.24 -7.41 5.93
CA LEU A 12 -7.59 -6.17 5.49
C LEU A 12 -8.01 -5.76 4.07
N GLY A 13 -8.18 -6.75 3.19
CA GLY A 13 -8.70 -6.53 1.85
C GLY A 13 -10.12 -5.94 1.87
N ALA A 14 -10.98 -6.39 2.79
CA ALA A 14 -12.31 -5.82 2.96
C ALA A 14 -12.28 -4.38 3.52
N ALA A 15 -11.38 -4.09 4.47
CA ALA A 15 -11.22 -2.72 4.98
C ALA A 15 -10.73 -1.76 3.89
N ALA A 16 -9.69 -2.14 3.15
CA ALA A 16 -9.22 -1.34 2.01
C ALA A 16 -10.29 -1.21 0.93
N ALA A 17 -11.02 -2.29 0.61
CA ALA A 17 -12.11 -2.23 -0.37
C ALA A 17 -13.21 -1.25 0.03
N ALA A 18 -13.56 -1.17 1.32
CA ALA A 18 -14.53 -0.19 1.81
C ALA A 18 -14.03 1.25 1.60
N GLU A 19 -12.77 1.55 1.90
CA GLU A 19 -12.18 2.88 1.69
C GLU A 19 -12.16 3.28 0.19
N PHE A 20 -11.81 2.34 -0.70
CA PHE A 20 -11.89 2.56 -2.14
C PHE A 20 -13.33 2.78 -2.62
N ALA A 21 -14.28 1.99 -2.12
CA ALA A 21 -15.70 2.12 -2.47
C ALA A 21 -16.28 3.46 -1.99
N LEU A 22 -15.93 3.90 -0.77
CA LEU A 22 -16.30 5.23 -0.25
C LEU A 22 -15.71 6.37 -1.06
N SER A 23 -14.62 6.12 -1.78
CA SER A 23 -14.00 7.08 -2.70
C SER A 23 -14.59 7.01 -4.13
N GLY A 24 -15.62 6.19 -4.35
CA GLY A 24 -16.36 6.11 -5.62
C GLY A 24 -15.86 5.04 -6.58
N TYR A 25 -14.93 4.17 -6.16
CA TYR A 25 -14.37 3.14 -7.04
C TYR A 25 -15.17 1.84 -7.02
N GLN A 26 -15.26 1.18 -8.18
CA GLN A 26 -15.65 -0.23 -8.23
C GLN A 26 -14.45 -1.10 -7.85
N VAL A 27 -14.67 -2.02 -6.91
CA VAL A 27 -13.62 -2.84 -6.31
C VAL A 27 -13.94 -4.31 -6.50
N PHE A 28 -13.00 -5.04 -7.10
CA PHE A 28 -13.11 -6.49 -7.30
C PHE A 28 -12.08 -7.22 -6.45
N ARG A 29 -12.47 -8.37 -5.92
CA ARG A 29 -11.59 -9.24 -5.12
C ARG A 29 -11.28 -10.49 -5.93
N PRO A 30 -10.00 -10.80 -6.22
CA PRO A 30 -9.67 -12.04 -6.89
C PRO A 30 -10.06 -13.23 -6.00
N LEU A 31 -10.69 -14.23 -6.59
CA LEU A 31 -11.08 -15.47 -5.88
C LEU A 31 -9.92 -16.46 -5.77
N VAL A 32 -8.90 -16.30 -6.62
CA VAL A 32 -7.68 -17.13 -6.63
C VAL A 32 -6.51 -16.25 -6.24
N ASP A 33 -5.77 -16.67 -5.21
CA ASP A 33 -4.55 -15.99 -4.74
C ASP A 33 -3.33 -16.60 -5.44
N ASP A 34 -2.81 -15.97 -6.50
CA ASP A 34 -1.56 -16.43 -7.14
C ASP A 34 -0.48 -15.35 -7.36
N ARG A 35 -0.72 -14.04 -7.10
CA ARG A 35 0.26 -12.97 -7.46
C ARG A 35 0.46 -11.84 -6.47
N GLY A 36 0.00 -11.98 -5.22
CA GLY A 36 0.12 -10.89 -4.24
C GLY A 36 -0.71 -9.65 -4.61
N VAL A 37 -1.84 -9.85 -5.28
CA VAL A 37 -2.86 -8.84 -5.56
C VAL A 37 -4.06 -9.16 -4.69
N ASP A 38 -4.44 -8.23 -3.81
CA ASP A 38 -5.56 -8.39 -2.90
C ASP A 38 -6.84 -7.78 -3.47
N LEU A 39 -6.72 -6.73 -4.30
CA LEU A 39 -7.83 -5.99 -4.91
C LEU A 39 -7.51 -5.60 -6.37
N LEU A 40 -8.55 -5.50 -7.19
CA LEU A 40 -8.54 -4.86 -8.49
C LEU A 40 -9.47 -3.65 -8.41
N ILE A 41 -8.95 -2.45 -8.69
CA ILE A 41 -9.73 -1.21 -8.69
C ILE A 41 -9.99 -0.79 -10.13
N ASP A 42 -11.25 -0.62 -10.51
CA ASP A 42 -11.61 -0.08 -11.81
C ASP A 42 -11.48 1.44 -11.81
N ARG A 43 -10.68 1.98 -12.73
CA ARG A 43 -10.43 3.41 -12.89
C ARG A 43 -11.24 4.02 -14.04
N GLY A 44 -12.11 3.25 -14.69
CA GLY A 44 -12.81 3.65 -15.91
C GLY A 44 -11.99 3.34 -17.17
N ASP A 45 -12.64 3.46 -18.34
CA ASP A 45 -12.04 3.29 -19.66
C ASP A 45 -11.28 1.96 -19.87
N GLY A 46 -11.72 0.89 -19.19
CA GLY A 46 -11.09 -0.42 -19.23
C GLY A 46 -9.74 -0.48 -18.50
N GLN A 47 -9.38 0.54 -17.72
CA GLN A 47 -8.16 0.58 -16.94
C GLN A 47 -8.38 0.07 -15.53
N HIS A 48 -7.49 -0.82 -15.10
CA HIS A 48 -7.51 -1.37 -13.76
C HIS A 48 -6.22 -1.08 -13.00
N LEU A 49 -6.33 -0.99 -11.67
CA LEU A 49 -5.22 -0.93 -10.74
C LEU A 49 -5.16 -2.23 -9.93
N LEU A 50 -4.04 -2.94 -10.01
CA LEU A 50 -3.72 -4.09 -9.18
C LEU A 50 -3.21 -3.60 -7.84
N VAL A 51 -3.91 -3.90 -6.76
CA VAL A 51 -3.58 -3.39 -5.44
C VAL A 51 -3.18 -4.54 -4.53
N GLN A 52 -1.97 -4.44 -3.97
CA GLN A 52 -1.57 -5.24 -2.82
C GLN A 52 -1.91 -4.48 -1.54
N VAL A 53 -2.61 -5.11 -0.60
CA VAL A 53 -3.03 -4.49 0.65
C VAL A 53 -2.08 -4.90 1.77
N LYS A 54 -1.61 -3.91 2.52
CA LYS A 54 -0.88 -4.11 3.77
C LYS A 54 -1.49 -3.24 4.85
N SER A 55 -1.41 -3.72 6.08
CA SER A 55 -1.61 -2.89 7.26
C SER A 55 -0.37 -2.93 8.11
N SER A 56 -0.15 -1.92 8.94
CA SER A 56 0.85 -2.08 9.98
C SER A 56 0.57 -1.33 11.27
N ARG A 57 0.98 -1.98 12.35
CA ARG A 57 1.08 -1.43 13.71
C ARG A 57 2.54 -1.08 14.07
N LEU A 58 3.50 -1.47 13.24
CA LEU A 58 4.95 -1.29 13.39
C LEU A 58 5.47 -0.30 12.36
N ASN A 59 6.54 0.44 12.62
CA ASN A 59 7.02 1.52 11.75
C ASN A 59 7.50 1.12 10.32
N TYR A 60 7.37 -0.14 9.92
CA TYR A 60 7.85 -0.64 8.63
C TYR A 60 6.91 -1.69 8.03
N VAL A 61 6.61 -1.55 6.73
CA VAL A 61 5.98 -2.59 5.89
C VAL A 61 6.85 -2.87 4.69
N PHE A 62 6.72 -4.06 4.12
CA PHE A 62 7.40 -4.41 2.89
C PHE A 62 6.61 -5.38 2.01
N MET A 63 6.99 -5.40 0.74
CA MET A 63 6.58 -6.35 -0.28
C MET A 63 7.85 -7.00 -0.85
N ARG A 64 7.82 -8.30 -1.13
CA ARG A 64 8.97 -8.95 -1.80
C ARG A 64 9.01 -8.50 -3.26
N LYS A 65 10.19 -8.14 -3.77
CA LYS A 65 10.33 -7.66 -5.17
C LYS A 65 9.78 -8.67 -6.19
N LYS A 66 9.93 -9.97 -5.92
CA LYS A 66 9.45 -11.07 -6.78
C LYS A 66 7.94 -11.02 -7.07
N VAL A 67 7.13 -10.53 -6.13
CA VAL A 67 5.65 -10.52 -6.25
C VAL A 67 5.07 -9.11 -6.39
N PHE A 68 5.92 -8.09 -6.42
CA PHE A 68 5.52 -6.70 -6.55
C PHE A 68 6.43 -6.02 -7.59
N PRO A 69 6.20 -6.28 -8.89
CA PRO A 69 6.92 -5.62 -9.96
C PRO A 69 6.49 -4.15 -10.09
N LEU A 70 7.43 -3.29 -10.50
CA LEU A 70 7.25 -1.84 -10.56
C LEU A 70 6.63 -1.39 -11.89
N ASP A 71 5.50 -1.96 -12.26
CA ASP A 71 4.70 -1.54 -13.42
C ASP A 71 3.72 -0.41 -13.08
N ASP A 72 3.15 0.23 -14.11
CA ASP A 72 2.35 1.45 -13.97
C ASP A 72 0.89 1.18 -13.56
N PHE A 73 0.51 -0.09 -13.42
CA PHE A 73 -0.84 -0.52 -13.05
C PHE A 73 -0.88 -1.27 -11.72
N ARG A 74 0.18 -1.17 -10.91
CA ARG A 74 0.21 -1.72 -9.54
C ARG A 74 0.41 -0.65 -8.49
N ALA A 75 -0.22 -0.84 -7.34
CA ALA A 75 -0.05 0.00 -6.17
C ALA A 75 -0.05 -0.82 -4.88
N LEU A 76 0.56 -0.23 -3.84
CA LEU A 76 0.40 -0.64 -2.46
C LEU A 76 -0.75 0.18 -1.85
N ALA A 77 -1.74 -0.50 -1.27
CA ALA A 77 -2.68 0.10 -0.34
C ALA A 77 -2.19 -0.16 1.09
N LEU A 78 -1.74 0.88 1.78
CA LEU A 78 -1.28 0.82 3.16
C LEU A 78 -2.33 1.39 4.10
N LEU A 79 -2.89 0.53 4.95
CA LEU A 79 -3.75 0.91 6.07
C LEU A 79 -2.91 1.19 7.31
N VAL A 80 -2.95 2.43 7.78
CA VAL A 80 -2.28 2.85 9.03
C VAL A 80 -3.35 3.17 10.06
N TYR A 81 -3.28 2.53 11.22
CA TYR A 81 -4.23 2.75 12.32
C TYR A 81 -3.62 3.75 13.32
N PRO A 82 -4.16 4.98 13.43
CA PRO A 82 -3.76 5.90 14.48
C PRO A 82 -4.11 5.32 15.87
N PRO A 83 -3.32 5.59 16.92
CA PRO A 83 -3.59 5.08 18.28
C PRO A 83 -4.98 5.43 18.82
N ASP A 84 -5.52 6.58 18.42
CA ASP A 84 -6.77 7.15 18.93
C ASP A 84 -7.91 7.14 17.89
N SER A 85 -7.82 6.29 16.86
CA SER A 85 -8.83 6.18 15.81
C SER A 85 -9.16 4.73 15.47
N GLU A 86 -10.46 4.42 15.44
CA GLU A 86 -10.98 3.14 14.93
C GLU A 86 -10.95 3.08 13.39
N GLN A 87 -10.86 4.23 12.72
CA GLN A 87 -10.76 4.32 11.26
C GLN A 87 -9.29 4.36 10.81
N PRO A 88 -8.89 3.51 9.85
CA PRO A 88 -7.55 3.56 9.28
C PRO A 88 -7.38 4.75 8.34
N GLU A 89 -6.16 5.26 8.26
CA GLU A 89 -5.73 6.12 7.16
C GLU A 89 -5.30 5.21 6.00
N LEU A 90 -5.89 5.40 4.82
CA LEU A 90 -5.48 4.71 3.60
C LEU A 90 -4.45 5.54 2.82
N PHE A 91 -3.32 4.92 2.50
CA PHE A 91 -2.32 5.45 1.58
C PHE A 91 -2.22 4.56 0.35
N VAL A 92 -2.26 5.16 -0.84
CA VAL A 92 -2.15 4.45 -2.12
C VAL A 92 -0.86 4.86 -2.81
N ILE A 93 0.16 4.00 -2.69
CA ILE A 93 1.51 4.28 -3.20
C ILE A 93 1.71 3.51 -4.51
N PRO A 94 1.93 4.20 -5.64
CA PRO A 94 2.16 3.54 -6.94
C PRO A 94 3.43 2.72 -6.91
N ALA A 95 3.45 1.55 -7.56
CA ALA A 95 4.65 0.73 -7.64
C ALA A 95 5.81 1.50 -8.32
N ALA A 96 5.49 2.32 -9.33
CA ALA A 96 6.46 3.19 -10.00
C ALA A 96 7.23 4.13 -9.04
N ALA A 97 6.68 4.47 -7.87
CA ALA A 97 7.37 5.33 -6.89
C ALA A 97 8.67 4.71 -6.34
N TRP A 98 8.80 3.37 -6.37
CA TRP A 98 10.04 2.68 -5.98
C TRP A 98 11.11 2.63 -7.08
N ARG A 99 10.85 3.15 -8.30
CA ARG A 99 11.87 3.26 -9.36
C ARG A 99 12.98 4.24 -8.96
N THR A 100 12.61 5.29 -8.23
CA THR A 100 13.54 6.30 -7.70
C THR A 100 13.26 6.47 -6.21
N PRO A 101 13.63 5.48 -5.37
CA PRO A 101 13.20 5.45 -3.98
C PRO A 101 13.84 6.60 -3.20
N ALA A 102 12.99 7.43 -2.60
CA ALA A 102 13.35 8.41 -1.58
C ALA A 102 12.54 8.11 -0.31
N PRO A 103 13.01 8.52 0.89
CA PRO A 103 12.20 8.41 2.10
C PRO A 103 10.77 8.93 1.86
N PRO A 104 9.73 8.21 2.34
CA PRO A 104 9.74 7.02 3.20
C PRO A 104 9.97 5.68 2.49
N LEU A 105 10.13 5.67 1.16
CA LEU A 105 10.27 4.45 0.36
C LEU A 105 11.69 3.88 0.46
N VAL A 106 11.78 2.57 0.59
CA VAL A 106 13.03 1.83 0.80
C VAL A 106 13.16 0.74 -0.26
N SER A 107 14.35 0.58 -0.84
CA SER A 107 14.75 -0.56 -1.65
C SER A 107 15.84 -1.34 -0.92
N ARG A 108 15.66 -2.66 -0.75
CA ARG A 108 16.71 -3.53 -0.21
C ARG A 108 16.91 -4.73 -1.12
N ASP A 109 18.13 -4.89 -1.63
CA ASP A 109 18.52 -6.01 -2.49
C ASP A 109 19.21 -7.15 -1.70
N TYR A 110 19.78 -6.83 -0.54
CA TYR A 110 20.47 -7.76 0.36
C TYR A 110 21.63 -8.54 -0.29
N ASP A 111 22.42 -7.89 -1.15
CA ASP A 111 23.50 -8.52 -1.95
C ASP A 111 24.77 -8.91 -1.17
N LYS A 112 24.76 -8.88 0.17
CA LYS A 112 25.96 -9.21 0.96
C LYS A 112 26.10 -10.72 1.17
N PRO A 113 27.32 -11.28 1.02
CA PRO A 113 27.58 -12.69 1.29
C PRO A 113 27.11 -13.09 2.69
N GLY A 114 26.25 -14.11 2.79
CA GLY A 114 25.73 -14.64 4.05
C GLY A 114 24.36 -14.09 4.50
N LEU A 115 23.78 -13.11 3.81
CA LEU A 115 22.39 -12.69 4.07
C LEU A 115 21.40 -13.63 3.36
N LYS A 116 20.38 -14.10 4.10
CA LYS A 116 19.35 -15.04 3.63
C LYS A 116 18.04 -14.38 3.22
N SER A 117 17.89 -13.06 3.41
CA SER A 117 16.62 -12.38 3.20
C SER A 117 16.37 -12.10 1.72
N PRO A 118 15.19 -12.44 1.18
CA PRO A 118 14.81 -12.06 -0.17
C PRO A 118 14.75 -10.52 -0.32
N PRO A 119 14.99 -9.99 -1.54
CA PRO A 119 14.93 -8.56 -1.79
C PRO A 119 13.50 -8.02 -1.61
N GLU A 120 13.40 -6.78 -1.16
CA GLU A 120 12.13 -6.13 -0.79
C GLU A 120 12.02 -4.66 -1.20
N TRP A 121 10.77 -4.24 -1.40
CA TRP A 121 10.32 -2.85 -1.45
C TRP A 121 9.65 -2.54 -0.13
N GLY A 122 10.07 -1.46 0.54
CA GLY A 122 9.56 -1.11 1.86
C GLY A 122 9.01 0.30 1.94
N VAL A 123 8.22 0.52 2.99
CA VAL A 123 7.77 1.83 3.45
C VAL A 123 8.15 1.95 4.91
N ASN A 124 9.01 2.92 5.23
CA ASN A 124 9.30 3.32 6.59
C ASN A 124 8.39 4.48 6.98
N PHE A 125 7.44 4.22 7.87
CA PHE A 125 6.48 5.22 8.33
C PHE A 125 6.65 5.53 9.81
N SER A 126 7.88 5.42 10.31
CA SER A 126 8.24 5.94 11.63
C SER A 126 7.81 7.40 11.78
N ARG A 127 7.71 7.88 13.02
CA ARG A 127 7.30 9.26 13.33
C ARG A 127 8.05 10.32 12.50
N THR A 128 9.32 10.07 12.17
CA THR A 128 10.16 10.94 11.35
C THR A 128 9.62 11.11 9.92
N TRP A 129 9.12 10.04 9.32
CA TRP A 129 8.78 10.00 7.89
C TRP A 129 7.27 10.00 7.62
N ARG A 130 6.44 9.93 8.66
CA ARG A 130 4.98 9.80 8.53
C ARG A 130 4.35 10.96 7.75
N SER A 131 4.84 12.18 7.91
CA SER A 131 4.34 13.34 7.14
C SER A 131 4.62 13.24 5.65
N GLN A 132 5.68 12.53 5.24
CA GLN A 132 6.04 12.36 3.84
C GLN A 132 5.17 11.34 3.11
N LEU A 133 4.27 10.64 3.83
CA LEU A 133 3.22 9.84 3.20
C LEU A 133 2.02 10.66 2.74
N ALA A 134 1.90 11.93 3.17
CA ALA A 134 0.76 12.79 2.85
C ALA A 134 0.41 12.85 1.35
N PRO A 135 1.38 12.88 0.40
CA PRO A 135 1.07 12.89 -1.03
C PRO A 135 0.30 11.66 -1.52
N TRP A 136 0.39 10.53 -0.83
CA TRP A 136 -0.30 9.28 -1.19
C TRP A 136 -1.54 9.02 -0.33
N ARG A 137 -1.88 9.92 0.59
CA ARG A 137 -3.06 9.75 1.44
C ARG A 137 -4.32 9.88 0.58
N MET A 138 -5.17 8.87 0.61
CA MET A 138 -6.48 8.90 -0.02
C MET A 138 -7.51 9.43 0.96
N LYS A 139 -8.37 10.34 0.49
CA LYS A 139 -9.56 10.83 1.19
C LYS A 139 -10.82 10.43 0.40
N PRO A 140 -11.97 10.34 1.07
CA PRO A 140 -13.23 10.13 0.36
C PRO A 140 -13.44 11.18 -0.73
N GLY A 141 -13.69 10.71 -1.95
CA GLY A 141 -13.87 11.53 -3.15
C GLY A 141 -12.59 11.90 -3.90
N ASP A 142 -11.41 11.51 -3.40
CA ASP A 142 -10.16 11.68 -4.15
C ASP A 142 -10.14 10.79 -5.40
N LEU A 143 -9.63 11.34 -6.49
CA LEU A 143 -9.36 10.58 -7.70
C LEU A 143 -7.97 9.94 -7.63
N LEU A 144 -7.92 8.62 -7.83
CA LEU A 144 -6.71 7.90 -8.20
C LEU A 144 -6.12 8.50 -9.49
N PRO A 145 -4.80 8.73 -9.54
CA PRO A 145 -4.14 9.22 -10.74
C PRO A 145 -4.42 8.33 -11.96
N THR A 146 -4.87 8.96 -13.06
CA THR A 146 -5.19 8.30 -14.34
C THR A 146 -3.92 7.76 -15.01
N ALA A 147 -2.82 8.48 -14.85
CA ALA A 147 -1.46 8.01 -15.12
C ALA A 147 -0.61 8.36 -13.89
N PHE A 148 0.17 7.41 -13.38
CA PHE A 148 1.22 7.71 -12.41
C PHE A 148 2.40 8.32 -13.17
N GLU A 149 2.18 9.49 -13.78
CA GLU A 149 3.28 10.31 -14.25
C GLU A 149 4.16 10.64 -13.05
N SER A 150 5.47 10.49 -13.24
CA SER A 150 6.50 10.59 -12.21
C SER A 150 6.51 11.97 -11.58
N THR A 151 5.65 12.21 -10.60
CA THR A 151 5.80 13.36 -9.71
C THR A 151 6.82 12.99 -8.64
N SER A 152 8.10 13.03 -9.02
CA SER A 152 9.17 13.24 -8.06
C SER A 152 8.94 14.63 -7.42
N PRO A 153 8.87 14.76 -6.09
CA PRO A 153 8.83 16.07 -5.48
C PRO A 153 10.17 16.76 -5.76
N SER A 154 10.08 18.00 -6.25
CA SER A 154 11.20 18.92 -6.43
C SER A 154 11.75 19.40 -5.09
#